data_AF-A0ABC8EBQ7-F1
#
_entry.id   AF-A0ABC8EBQ7-F1
#
_cell.length_a   1.000
_cell.length_b   1.000
_cell.length_c   1.000
_cell.angle_alpha   90.00
_cell.angle_beta   90.00
_cell.angle_gamma   90.00
#
_symmetry.space_group_name_H-M   'P 1'
#
loop_
_entity.id
_entity.type
_entity.pdbx_description
1 polymer ?
#
loop_
_entity_poly.entity_id
_entity_poly.type
_entity_poly.pdbx_seq_one_letter_code
_entity_poly.pdbx_strand_id
1 'polypeptide(L)'
;MGLEIIEKLKKELNLTSKQLSEKSGVPKGTLDKILNGTTKDPRLETLKSLAKVLRCTLDDFDDKAETEIENIDFKKETTLLTNFNKLN
;
A
#
# COMPACT_ATOMS: atom_id res chain seq x y z
N MET A 1 -9.92 -4.22 -5.09
CA MET A 1 -8.75 -4.44 -4.23
C MET A 1 -7.52 -4.04 -5.01
N GLY A 2 -6.69 -3.20 -4.41
CA GLY A 2 -5.46 -2.64 -5.00
C GLY A 2 -4.31 -3.64 -5.01
N LEU A 3 -4.52 -4.84 -5.55
CA LEU A 3 -3.53 -5.93 -5.53
C LEU A 3 -2.33 -5.68 -6.46
N GLU A 4 -2.41 -4.71 -7.36
CA GLU A 4 -1.30 -4.25 -8.20
C GLU A 4 -0.08 -3.77 -7.39
N ILE A 5 -0.29 -3.34 -6.16
CA ILE A 5 0.78 -2.93 -5.24
C ILE A 5 1.75 -4.09 -4.96
N ILE A 6 1.29 -5.34 -5.04
CA ILE A 6 2.10 -6.54 -4.78
C ILE A 6 3.25 -6.62 -5.79
N GLU A 7 2.98 -6.35 -7.07
CA GLU A 7 4.02 -6.37 -8.12
C GLU A 7 5.03 -5.24 -7.91
N LYS A 8 4.56 -4.05 -7.51
CA LYS A 8 5.40 -2.89 -7.23
C LYS A 8 6.34 -3.16 -6.05
N LEU A 9 5.80 -3.55 -4.89
CA LEU A 9 6.59 -3.82 -3.68
C LEU A 9 7.57 -4.98 -3.89
N LYS A 10 7.17 -6.02 -4.62
CA LYS A 10 8.05 -7.13 -4.98
C LYS A 10 9.29 -6.64 -5.75
N LYS A 11 9.11 -5.74 -6.72
CA LYS A 11 10.20 -5.13 -7.50
C LYS A 11 11.08 -4.23 -6.64
N GLU A 12 10.49 -3.39 -5.79
CA GLU A 12 11.23 -2.52 -4.86
C GLU A 12 12.13 -3.32 -3.89
N LEU A 13 11.66 -4.50 -3.47
CA LEU A 13 12.42 -5.42 -2.62
C LEU A 13 13.39 -6.34 -3.42
N ASN A 14 13.51 -6.17 -4.74
CA ASN A 14 14.33 -7.00 -5.63
C ASN A 14 14.04 -8.51 -5.49
N LEU A 15 12.77 -8.87 -5.30
CA LEU A 15 12.35 -10.27 -5.18
C LEU A 15 11.86 -10.83 -6.51
N THR A 16 12.27 -12.06 -6.81
CA THR A 16 11.60 -12.87 -7.85
C THR A 16 10.27 -13.42 -7.32
N SER A 17 9.34 -13.77 -8.22
CA SER A 17 8.09 -14.44 -7.82
C SER A 17 8.34 -15.78 -7.11
N LYS A 18 9.43 -16.48 -7.45
CA LYS A 18 9.85 -17.70 -6.74
C LYS A 18 10.25 -17.40 -5.30
N GLN A 19 11.12 -16.41 -5.08
CA GLN A 19 11.54 -16.00 -3.74
C GLN A 19 10.38 -15.47 -2.90
N LEU A 20 9.46 -14.70 -3.49
CA LEU A 20 8.27 -14.23 -2.78
C LEU A 20 7.36 -15.40 -2.38
N SER A 21 7.19 -16.39 -3.26
CA SER A 21 6.45 -17.61 -2.96
C SER A 21 7.07 -18.38 -1.80
N GLU A 22 8.38 -18.62 -1.84
CA GLU A 22 9.12 -19.33 -0.79
C GLU A 22 9.04 -18.60 0.56
N LYS A 23 9.23 -17.27 0.57
CA LYS A 23 9.22 -16.46 1.80
C LYS A 23 7.83 -16.30 2.41
N SER A 24 6.79 -16.21 1.59
CA SER A 24 5.40 -16.01 2.06
C SER A 24 4.68 -17.32 2.36
N GLY A 25 5.21 -18.46 1.88
CA GLY A 25 4.49 -19.73 1.91
C GLY A 25 3.27 -19.79 0.98
N VAL A 26 3.06 -18.75 0.15
CA VAL A 26 2.00 -18.74 -0.86
C VAL A 26 2.52 -19.46 -2.11
N PRO A 27 1.83 -20.50 -2.63
CA PRO A 27 2.29 -21.21 -3.82
C PRO A 27 2.47 -20.28 -5.03
N LYS A 28 3.53 -20.49 -5.82
CA LYS A 28 3.83 -19.65 -6.99
C LYS A 28 2.63 -19.55 -7.95
N GLY A 29 1.93 -20.65 -8.19
CA GLY A 29 0.73 -20.63 -9.05
C GLY A 29 -0.41 -19.78 -8.49
N THR A 30 -0.56 -19.70 -7.16
CA THR A 30 -1.51 -18.79 -6.51
C THR A 30 -1.04 -17.34 -6.65
N LEU A 31 0.25 -17.08 -6.41
CA LEU A 31 0.84 -15.75 -6.58
C LEU A 31 0.69 -15.25 -8.03
N ASP A 32 0.98 -16.09 -9.03
CA ASP A 32 0.85 -15.73 -10.44
C ASP A 32 -0.61 -15.38 -10.80
N LYS A 33 -1.59 -16.13 -10.26
CA LYS A 33 -3.03 -15.82 -10.42
C LYS A 33 -3.43 -14.49 -9.78
N ILE A 34 -2.81 -14.11 -8.67
CA ILE A 34 -3.05 -12.82 -8.03
C ILE A 34 -2.44 -11.71 -8.90
N LEU A 35 -1.17 -11.85 -9.27
CA LEU A 35 -0.42 -10.85 -10.05
C LEU A 35 -1.00 -10.61 -11.45
N ASN A 36 -1.60 -11.63 -12.08
CA ASN A 36 -2.24 -11.48 -13.38
C ASN A 36 -3.74 -11.13 -13.29
N GLY A 37 -4.28 -10.91 -12.09
CA GLY A 37 -5.68 -10.51 -11.87
C GLY A 37 -6.71 -11.65 -12.01
N THR A 38 -6.29 -12.91 -12.18
CA THR A 38 -7.20 -14.06 -12.18
C THR A 38 -7.87 -14.24 -10.82
N THR A 39 -7.12 -14.08 -9.73
CA THR A 39 -7.64 -14.10 -8.37
C THR A 39 -7.86 -12.67 -7.90
N LYS A 40 -9.10 -12.20 -8.06
CA LYS A 40 -9.53 -10.87 -7.61
C LYS A 40 -9.84 -10.79 -6.12
N ASP A 41 -10.07 -11.94 -5.49
CA ASP A 41 -10.41 -12.03 -4.06
C ASP A 41 -9.58 -13.12 -3.33
N PRO A 42 -8.31 -12.83 -2.97
CA PRO A 42 -7.47 -13.76 -2.24
C PRO A 42 -7.91 -13.86 -0.78
N ARG A 43 -7.84 -15.07 -0.20
CA ARG A 43 -8.11 -15.28 1.24
C ARG A 43 -7.26 -14.34 2.10
N LEU A 44 -7.84 -13.86 3.21
CA LEU A 44 -7.16 -12.99 4.18
C LEU A 44 -5.79 -13.53 4.63
N GLU A 45 -5.68 -14.83 4.90
CA GLU A 45 -4.40 -15.44 5.31
C GLU A 45 -3.33 -15.35 4.21
N THR A 46 -3.73 -15.43 2.93
CA THR A 46 -2.81 -15.19 1.80
C THR A 46 -2.30 -13.75 1.82
N LEU A 47 -3.20 -12.78 2.00
CA LEU A 47 -2.83 -11.36 2.07
C LEU A 47 -1.90 -11.09 3.26
N LYS A 48 -2.21 -11.59 4.46
CA LYS A 48 -1.36 -11.46 5.65
C LYS A 48 0.05 -12.00 5.40
N SER A 49 0.17 -13.16 4.77
CA SER A 49 1.47 -13.76 4.46
C SER A 49 2.27 -12.94 3.46
N LEU A 50 1.61 -12.37 2.44
CA LEU A 50 2.27 -11.47 1.49
C LEU A 50 2.69 -10.15 2.15
N ALA A 51 1.81 -9.52 2.93
CA ALA A 51 2.08 -8.26 3.63
C ALA A 51 3.33 -8.34 4.52
N LYS A 52 3.47 -9.45 5.28
CA LYS A 52 4.66 -9.69 6.14
C LYS A 52 5.97 -9.68 5.35
N VAL A 53 6.00 -10.28 4.17
CA VAL A 53 7.22 -10.34 3.32
C VAL A 53 7.45 -9.03 2.59
N LEU A 54 6.37 -8.41 2.11
CA LEU A 54 6.39 -7.16 1.35
C LEU A 54 6.57 -5.92 2.23
N ARG A 55 6.58 -6.09 3.56
CA ARG A 55 6.75 -5.01 4.55
C ARG A 55 5.69 -3.91 4.42
N CYS A 56 4.46 -4.31 4.10
CA CYS A 56 3.29 -3.43 4.01
C CYS A 56 2.20 -3.90 4.96
N THR A 57 1.12 -3.14 5.03
CA THR A 57 -0.09 -3.45 5.79
C THR A 57 -1.15 -4.08 4.87
N LEU A 58 -2.25 -4.55 5.45
CA LEU A 58 -3.40 -5.03 4.66
C LEU A 58 -4.17 -3.88 3.99
N ASP A 59 -4.12 -2.68 4.58
CA ASP A 59 -4.72 -1.46 4.02
C ASP A 59 -4.12 -1.11 2.65
N ASP A 60 -2.83 -1.41 2.47
CA ASP A 60 -2.15 -1.19 1.19
C ASP A 60 -2.73 -2.04 0.05
N PHE A 61 -3.45 -3.13 0.34
CA PHE A 61 -4.13 -3.97 -0.65
C PHE A 61 -5.57 -3.55 -0.95
N ASP A 62 -6.08 -2.54 -0.27
CA ASP A 62 -7.41 -2.02 -0.56
C ASP A 62 -7.36 -1.09 -1.77
N ASP A 63 -8.49 -0.98 -2.47
CA ASP A 63 -8.62 0.13 -3.42
C ASP A 63 -8.65 1.39 -2.57
N LYS A 64 -7.58 2.18 -2.59
CA LYS A 64 -7.67 3.53 -2.06
C LYS A 64 -8.72 4.22 -2.91
N ALA A 65 -9.93 4.37 -2.37
CA ALA A 65 -10.76 5.49 -2.74
C ALA A 65 -9.82 6.69 -2.68
N GLU A 66 -9.84 7.55 -3.69
CA GLU A 66 -9.34 8.89 -3.52
C GLU A 66 -10.12 9.44 -2.31
N THR A 67 -9.58 9.25 -1.11
CA THR A 67 -9.91 10.11 0.00
C THR A 67 -9.36 11.42 -0.50
N GLU A 68 -10.26 12.21 -1.07
CA GLU A 68 -10.19 13.65 -1.03
C GLU A 68 -9.79 13.97 0.41
N ILE A 69 -8.48 14.05 0.68
CA ILE A 69 -8.01 14.78 1.85
C ILE A 69 -8.28 16.22 1.44
N GLU A 70 -9.55 16.58 1.63
CA GLU A 70 -9.98 17.79 2.28
C GLU A 70 -8.79 18.70 2.58
N ASN A 71 -8.67 19.75 1.76
CA ASN A 71 -7.88 20.95 2.03
C ASN A 71 -8.43 21.69 3.28
N ILE A 72 -8.72 20.96 4.36
CA ILE A 72 -9.24 21.46 5.62
C ILE A 72 -8.03 21.70 6.53
N ASP A 73 -7.83 23.00 6.79
CA ASP A 73 -7.12 23.58 7.93
C ASP A 73 -5.63 23.98 7.83
N PHE A 74 -5.04 24.15 6.63
CA PHE A 74 -3.75 24.88 6.51
C PHE A 74 -3.89 26.42 6.59
N LYS A 75 -5.12 26.96 6.67
CA LYS A 75 -5.38 28.41 6.69
C LYS A 75 -5.28 29.06 8.08
N LYS A 76 -5.35 28.29 9.19
CA LYS A 76 -5.27 28.88 10.53
C LYS A 76 -3.84 29.23 10.96
N GLU A 77 -2.84 28.43 10.57
CA GLU A 77 -1.45 28.68 10.97
C GLU A 77 -0.87 29.97 10.37
N THR A 78 -1.30 30.37 9.18
CA THR A 78 -0.79 31.60 8.55
C THR A 78 -1.25 32.86 9.26
N THR A 79 -2.36 32.84 9.98
CA THR A 79 -2.87 34.04 10.69
C THR A 79 -2.01 34.37 11.91
N LEU A 80 -1.56 33.35 12.66
CA LEU A 80 -0.65 33.55 13.80
C LEU A 80 0.72 34.04 13.32
N LEU A 81 1.26 33.43 12.26
CA LEU A 81 2.52 33.86 11.63
C LEU A 81 2.44 35.28 11.05
N THR A 82 1.33 35.62 10.40
CA THR A 82 1.11 36.96 9.83
C THR A 82 0.97 38.02 10.91
N ASN A 83 0.31 37.70 12.03
CA ASN A 83 0.17 38.63 13.15
C ASN A 83 1.48 38.81 13.92
N PHE A 84 2.29 37.75 14.07
CA PHE A 84 3.61 37.84 14.69
C PHE A 84 4.56 38.75 13.89
N ASN A 85 4.58 38.61 12.56
CA ASN A 85 5.40 39.46 11.68
C ASN A 85 4.92 40.92 11.59
N LYS A 86 3.71 41.24 12.05
CA LYS A 86 3.19 42.61 12.13
C LYS A 86 3.49 43.30 13.47
N LEU A 87 4.05 42.59 14.45
CA LEU A 87 4.35 43.11 15.78
C LEU A 87 5.84 43.46 15.99
N ASN A 88 6.69 43.16 15.01
CA ASN A 88 8.09 43.60 14.91
C ASN A 88 8.25 44.56 13.73
#